data_AF-A0A2E0VTN2-F1
#
_entry.id   AF-A0A2E0VTN2-F1
#
_cell.length_a   1.000
_cell.length_b   1.000
_cell.length_c   1.000
_cell.angle_alpha   90.00
_cell.angle_beta   90.00
_cell.angle_gamma   90.00
#
_symmetry.space_group_name_H-M   'P 1'
#
loop_
_entity.id
_entity.type
_entity.pdbx_description
1 polymer ?
#
loop_
_entity_poly.entity_id
_entity_poly.type
_entity_poly.pdbx_seq_one_letter_code
_entity_poly.pdbx_strand_id
1 'polypeptide(L)'
;MGIAELIQHLQESWALRALAASSMVGIMCGVLGSFIVLRNMALIGDALSHAILPGVVVAFLLVGQSTLGFFTGAVAAGLLSAVAITWIQRNVKTKPDAAIGIVFTAMFSLGVIGISRVSRLPGVHLDLKDFLFGNVLGVNNEDLYLTLAITLYVLISLVVFYRYLFATTFQPVIAQTMGISVKAIHYYLMLLLSFAVVASLQTVGVILVVAMLITPAATALLLSKRLPKVLLIAALVGFLSAVIGLVAAIVLETAPGPAMAVVATIFYMMAALFAPGKGLVFRQLRKLELQRRIRLEDTLKQAFHLQAEGKLTEKSLAENLGFSQKLVDRQVQKLRSKGLMKTGELQLTKSGNDEARRLVRAHRLWETYLANQVGLSAEQIHDHAEKYEHLLSEDVLDEVDRTLGYPSIDPHGSPIPARKGLPEFSLLQLEPGKQGIIAEQQVSELIASRLWHLGLAPKSPVSVISKGEEEIEVQQNGQTVKVPVELARRVSLEKKD
;
A
#
# COMPACT_ATOMS: atom_id res chain seq x y z
N MET A 1 10.24 -38.43 -18.78
CA MET A 1 10.59 -38.91 -17.43
C MET A 1 9.32 -39.30 -16.70
N GLY A 2 9.15 -40.58 -16.36
CA GLY A 2 8.01 -41.03 -15.57
C GLY A 2 8.08 -40.52 -14.12
N ILE A 3 6.94 -40.41 -13.41
CA ILE A 3 6.91 -40.01 -11.99
C ILE A 3 7.79 -40.95 -11.13
N ALA A 4 7.87 -42.23 -11.49
CA ALA A 4 8.73 -43.21 -10.83
C ALA A 4 10.24 -42.96 -11.04
N GLU A 5 10.66 -42.58 -12.26
CA GLU A 5 12.07 -42.22 -12.55
C GLU A 5 12.49 -40.93 -11.84
N LEU A 6 11.56 -39.98 -11.71
CA LEU A 6 11.78 -38.74 -10.97
C LEU A 6 11.98 -39.02 -9.47
N ILE A 7 11.17 -39.90 -8.88
CA ILE A 7 11.31 -40.31 -7.48
C ILE A 7 12.64 -41.05 -7.27
N GLN A 8 13.07 -41.88 -8.23
CA GLN A 8 14.34 -42.59 -8.15
C GLN A 8 15.56 -41.65 -8.25
N HIS A 9 15.53 -40.64 -9.13
CA HIS A 9 16.57 -39.59 -9.18
C HIS A 9 16.59 -38.72 -7.91
N LEU A 10 15.42 -38.42 -7.33
CA LEU A 10 15.33 -37.68 -6.07
C LEU A 10 15.85 -38.47 -4.86
N GLN A 11 15.87 -39.79 -4.93
CA GLN A 11 16.43 -40.66 -3.88
C GLN A 11 17.96 -40.74 -3.93
N GLU A 12 18.60 -40.25 -4.99
CA GLU A 12 20.07 -40.24 -5.06
C GLU A 12 20.68 -39.25 -4.05
N SER A 13 21.80 -39.64 -3.46
CA SER A 13 22.42 -38.88 -2.37
C SER A 13 22.86 -37.47 -2.77
N TRP A 14 23.19 -37.23 -4.05
CA TRP A 14 23.52 -35.89 -4.54
C TRP A 14 22.28 -35.00 -4.67
N ALA A 15 21.15 -35.56 -5.10
CA ALA A 15 19.90 -34.82 -5.28
C ALA A 15 19.33 -34.34 -3.93
N LEU A 16 19.41 -35.19 -2.90
CA LEU A 16 19.05 -34.82 -1.53
C LEU A 16 19.94 -33.69 -0.98
N ARG A 17 21.25 -33.73 -1.22
CA ARG A 17 22.18 -32.67 -0.81
C ARG A 17 21.91 -31.35 -1.54
N ALA A 18 21.71 -31.42 -2.86
CA ALA A 18 21.34 -30.29 -3.71
C ALA A 18 20.04 -29.63 -3.24
N LEU A 19 19.01 -30.44 -2.95
CA LEU A 19 17.72 -29.97 -2.46
C LEU A 19 17.83 -29.33 -1.07
N ALA A 20 18.58 -29.95 -0.15
CA ALA A 20 18.80 -29.41 1.18
C ALA A 20 19.55 -28.07 1.11
N ALA A 21 20.67 -28.00 0.39
CA ALA A 21 21.46 -26.79 0.23
C ALA A 21 20.64 -25.64 -0.38
N SER A 22 19.99 -25.90 -1.52
CA SER A 22 19.17 -24.88 -2.21
C SER A 22 17.98 -24.41 -1.38
N SER A 23 17.32 -25.32 -0.64
CA SER A 23 16.22 -24.98 0.27
C SER A 23 16.69 -24.07 1.41
N MET A 24 17.82 -24.39 2.03
CA MET A 24 18.40 -23.61 3.11
C MET A 24 18.81 -22.21 2.64
N VAL A 25 19.47 -22.14 1.47
CA VAL A 25 19.82 -20.87 0.81
C VAL A 25 18.58 -20.06 0.48
N GLY A 26 17.54 -20.68 -0.10
CA GLY A 26 16.28 -20.01 -0.43
C GLY A 26 15.59 -19.41 0.79
N ILE A 27 15.56 -20.14 1.91
CA ILE A 27 15.01 -19.65 3.19
C ILE A 27 15.87 -18.49 3.73
N MET A 28 17.18 -18.69 3.86
CA MET A 28 18.10 -17.69 4.40
C MET A 28 18.05 -16.39 3.60
N CYS A 29 18.20 -16.48 2.28
CA CYS A 29 18.20 -15.33 1.38
C CYS A 29 16.82 -14.66 1.31
N GLY A 30 15.72 -15.41 1.35
CA GLY A 30 14.37 -14.80 1.40
C GLY A 30 14.14 -13.97 2.65
N VAL A 31 14.53 -14.48 3.83
CA VAL A 31 14.38 -13.77 5.11
C VAL A 31 15.31 -12.57 5.18
N LEU A 32 16.60 -12.76 4.90
CA LEU A 32 17.60 -11.68 4.97
C LEU A 32 17.33 -10.62 3.89
N GLY A 33 16.97 -11.05 2.69
CA GLY A 33 16.57 -10.22 1.56
C GLY A 33 15.41 -9.29 1.87
N SER A 34 14.47 -9.72 2.71
CA SER A 34 13.35 -8.85 3.15
C SER A 34 13.84 -7.58 3.84
N PHE A 35 14.87 -7.65 4.67
CA PHE A 35 15.46 -6.47 5.32
C PHE A 35 16.26 -5.62 4.32
N ILE A 36 16.98 -6.24 3.41
CA ILE A 36 17.80 -5.55 2.40
C ILE A 36 16.93 -4.78 1.41
N VAL A 37 15.85 -5.39 0.92
CA VAL A 37 14.88 -4.75 0.02
C VAL A 37 14.17 -3.60 0.72
N LEU A 38 13.76 -3.77 1.98
CA LEU A 38 13.13 -2.69 2.77
C LEU A 38 14.05 -1.49 3.01
N ARG A 39 15.37 -1.69 2.98
CA ARG A 39 16.38 -0.61 3.10
C ARG A 39 16.76 0.03 1.76
N ASN A 40 16.07 -0.32 0.66
CA ASN A 40 16.43 0.10 -0.71
C ASN A 40 17.86 -0.27 -1.11
N MET A 41 18.33 -1.43 -0.63
CA MET A 41 19.71 -1.91 -0.79
C MET A 41 19.77 -3.19 -1.64
N ALA A 42 18.76 -3.46 -2.47
CA ALA A 42 18.58 -4.74 -3.16
C ALA A 42 19.80 -5.18 -4.00
N LEU A 43 20.51 -4.24 -4.65
CA LEU A 43 21.67 -4.51 -5.49
C LEU A 43 22.97 -4.79 -4.73
N ILE A 44 22.98 -4.62 -3.40
CA ILE A 44 24.21 -4.81 -2.61
C ILE A 44 24.60 -6.28 -2.49
N GLY A 45 23.63 -7.20 -2.50
CA GLY A 45 23.92 -8.65 -2.51
C GLY A 45 24.64 -9.10 -3.78
N ASP A 46 24.25 -8.53 -4.93
CA ASP A 46 24.92 -8.77 -6.21
C ASP A 46 26.35 -8.23 -6.22
N ALA A 47 26.51 -6.96 -5.80
CA ALA A 47 27.81 -6.35 -5.70
C ALA A 47 28.77 -7.12 -4.77
N LEU A 48 28.28 -7.59 -3.62
CA LEU A 48 29.06 -8.41 -2.69
C LEU A 48 29.53 -9.72 -3.33
N SER A 49 28.65 -10.43 -4.03
CA SER A 49 28.94 -11.73 -4.64
C SER A 49 30.18 -11.70 -5.54
N HIS A 50 30.37 -10.58 -6.24
CA HIS A 50 31.51 -10.37 -7.13
C HIS A 50 32.70 -9.68 -6.44
N ALA A 51 32.45 -8.83 -5.44
CA ALA A 51 33.50 -8.15 -4.68
C ALA A 51 34.25 -9.09 -3.71
N ILE A 52 33.76 -10.31 -3.51
CA ILE A 52 34.38 -11.36 -2.71
C ILE A 52 35.63 -11.97 -3.39
N LEU A 53 35.71 -11.94 -4.74
CA LEU A 53 36.75 -12.64 -5.51
C LEU A 53 38.20 -12.33 -5.08
N PRO A 54 38.62 -11.06 -4.89
CA PRO A 54 39.96 -10.74 -4.39
C PRO A 54 40.29 -11.44 -3.07
N GLY A 55 39.30 -11.56 -2.18
CA GLY A 55 39.47 -12.21 -0.88
C GLY A 55 39.77 -13.69 -1.00
N VAL A 56 39.11 -14.38 -1.94
CA VAL A 56 39.37 -15.79 -2.24
C VAL A 56 40.79 -15.98 -2.77
N VAL A 57 41.24 -15.11 -3.68
CA VAL A 57 42.60 -15.16 -4.23
C VAL A 57 43.65 -14.94 -3.13
N VAL A 58 43.46 -13.93 -2.28
CA VAL A 58 44.40 -13.64 -1.19
C VAL A 58 44.44 -14.80 -0.18
N ALA A 59 43.29 -15.38 0.15
CA ALA A 59 43.23 -16.56 1.03
C ALA A 59 43.96 -17.76 0.43
N PHE A 60 43.80 -18.01 -0.87
CA PHE A 60 44.53 -19.07 -1.57
C PHE A 60 46.04 -18.88 -1.49
N LEU A 61 46.53 -17.66 -1.67
CA LEU A 61 47.97 -17.36 -1.61
C LEU A 61 48.54 -17.53 -0.19
N LEU A 62 47.76 -17.29 0.86
CA LEU A 62 48.23 -17.35 2.26
C LEU A 62 48.12 -18.75 2.89
N VAL A 63 47.03 -19.47 2.62
CA VAL A 63 46.65 -20.69 3.36
C VAL A 63 46.57 -21.93 2.44
N GLY A 64 46.69 -21.78 1.12
CA GLY A 64 46.55 -22.88 0.16
C GLY A 64 45.09 -23.33 -0.01
N GLN A 65 44.87 -24.63 -0.29
CA GLN A 65 43.54 -25.21 -0.58
C GLN A 65 42.71 -25.54 0.68
N SER A 66 42.53 -24.57 1.59
CA SER A 66 41.65 -24.75 2.76
C SER A 66 40.28 -24.10 2.55
N THR A 67 39.20 -24.88 2.71
CA THR A 67 37.80 -24.43 2.64
C THR A 67 37.53 -23.27 3.60
N LEU A 68 38.01 -23.37 4.84
CA LEU A 68 37.87 -22.32 5.85
C LEU A 68 38.70 -21.07 5.51
N GLY A 69 39.87 -21.26 4.91
CA GLY A 69 40.69 -20.17 4.40
C GLY A 69 39.94 -19.34 3.34
N PHE A 70 39.36 -20.01 2.34
CA PHE A 70 38.57 -19.33 1.31
C PHE A 70 37.36 -18.60 1.89
N PHE A 71 36.63 -19.25 2.81
CA PHE A 71 35.48 -18.65 3.46
C PHE A 71 35.85 -17.36 4.23
N THR A 72 36.90 -17.42 5.05
CA THR A 72 37.33 -16.27 5.85
C THR A 72 37.86 -15.12 4.99
N GLY A 73 38.65 -15.41 3.95
CA GLY A 73 39.12 -14.40 3.00
C GLY A 73 37.98 -13.77 2.20
N ALA A 74 37.03 -14.58 1.77
CA ALA A 74 35.83 -14.14 1.07
C ALA A 74 34.97 -13.18 1.91
N VAL A 75 34.68 -13.56 3.15
CA VAL A 75 33.93 -12.71 4.09
C VAL A 75 34.68 -11.43 4.39
N ALA A 76 36.00 -11.49 4.59
CA ALA A 76 36.81 -10.31 4.86
C ALA A 76 36.77 -9.31 3.69
N ALA A 77 36.91 -9.79 2.45
CA ALA A 77 36.78 -8.95 1.26
C ALA A 77 35.36 -8.40 1.06
N GLY A 78 34.33 -9.21 1.33
CA GLY A 78 32.94 -8.76 1.31
C GLY A 78 32.68 -7.64 2.32
N LEU A 79 33.15 -7.80 3.56
CA LEU A 79 33.01 -6.78 4.59
C LEU A 79 33.80 -5.51 4.27
N LEU A 80 35.04 -5.64 3.77
CA LEU A 80 35.84 -4.51 3.32
C LEU A 80 35.12 -3.74 2.21
N SER A 81 34.52 -4.46 1.25
CA SER A 81 33.75 -3.87 0.16
C SER A 81 32.50 -3.15 0.68
N ALA A 82 31.75 -3.75 1.61
CA ALA A 82 30.59 -3.12 2.24
C ALA A 82 30.97 -1.83 3.00
N VAL A 83 32.10 -1.83 3.70
CA VAL A 83 32.64 -0.65 4.38
C VAL A 83 33.05 0.42 3.36
N ALA A 84 33.74 0.04 2.29
CA ALA A 84 34.15 0.95 1.22
C ALA A 84 32.94 1.60 0.54
N ILE A 85 31.90 0.83 0.20
CA ILE A 85 30.65 1.33 -0.37
C ILE A 85 30.02 2.36 0.57
N THR A 86 29.89 2.00 1.85
CA THR A 86 29.26 2.87 2.86
C THR A 86 30.08 4.14 3.09
N TRP A 87 31.41 4.04 3.06
CA TRP A 87 32.31 5.19 3.20
C TRP A 87 32.17 6.15 2.03
N ILE A 88 32.16 5.64 0.79
CA ILE A 88 31.94 6.46 -0.41
C ILE A 88 30.58 7.14 -0.33
N GLN A 89 29.51 6.42 0.01
CA GLN A 89 28.15 6.98 0.09
C GLN A 89 28.02 8.10 1.14
N ARG A 90 28.79 8.05 2.23
CA ARG A 90 28.74 9.05 3.29
C ARG A 90 29.63 10.26 3.04
N ASN A 91 30.82 10.03 2.49
CA ASN A 91 31.85 11.07 2.39
C ASN A 91 31.83 11.78 1.03
N VAL A 92 31.48 11.06 -0.03
CA VAL A 92 31.42 11.57 -1.40
C VAL A 92 29.94 11.56 -1.76
N LYS A 93 29.31 12.73 -1.93
CA LYS A 93 27.86 12.90 -2.23
C LYS A 93 27.46 12.24 -3.58
N THR A 94 27.62 10.94 -3.67
CA THR A 94 27.41 10.08 -4.83
C THR A 94 26.07 9.38 -4.66
N LYS A 95 25.42 9.07 -5.78
CA LYS A 95 24.20 8.25 -5.72
C LYS A 95 24.57 6.88 -5.13
N PRO A 96 23.76 6.31 -4.22
CA PRO A 96 24.05 5.04 -3.57
C PRO A 96 24.42 3.92 -4.55
N ASP A 97 23.70 3.83 -5.66
CA ASP A 97 23.92 2.83 -6.72
C ASP A 97 25.26 3.02 -7.45
N ALA A 98 25.71 4.27 -7.62
CA ALA A 98 26.98 4.57 -8.26
C ALA A 98 28.16 4.15 -7.36
N ALA A 99 28.06 4.39 -6.05
CA ALA A 99 29.08 3.95 -5.09
C ALA A 99 29.21 2.42 -5.07
N ILE A 100 28.08 1.70 -5.14
CA ILE A 100 28.05 0.24 -5.25
C ILE A 100 28.78 -0.20 -6.52
N GLY A 101 28.44 0.37 -7.68
CA GLY A 101 29.05 0.03 -8.96
C GLY A 101 30.56 0.29 -9.04
N ILE A 102 31.05 1.38 -8.47
CA ILE A 102 32.50 1.72 -8.45
C ILE A 102 33.30 0.69 -7.65
N VAL A 103 32.85 0.36 -6.43
CA VAL A 103 33.57 -0.63 -5.58
C VAL A 103 33.47 -2.03 -6.18
N PHE A 104 32.28 -2.40 -6.65
CA PHE A 104 32.03 -3.66 -7.34
C PHE A 104 32.99 -3.87 -8.53
N THR A 105 33.04 -2.92 -9.46
CA THR A 105 33.89 -3.04 -10.66
C THR A 105 35.38 -3.10 -10.31
N ALA A 106 35.83 -2.32 -9.34
CA ALA A 106 37.21 -2.32 -8.89
C ALA A 106 37.60 -3.66 -8.25
N MET A 107 36.82 -4.13 -7.27
CA MET A 107 37.09 -5.40 -6.58
C MET A 107 36.96 -6.59 -7.52
N PHE A 108 35.95 -6.63 -8.37
CA PHE A 108 35.79 -7.70 -9.35
C PHE A 108 36.99 -7.76 -10.32
N SER A 109 37.42 -6.60 -10.85
CA SER A 109 38.59 -6.53 -11.73
C SER A 109 39.87 -7.01 -11.05
N LEU A 110 40.09 -6.60 -9.79
CA LEU A 110 41.23 -7.08 -8.99
C LEU A 110 41.18 -8.59 -8.76
N GLY A 111 39.99 -9.13 -8.49
CA GLY A 111 39.79 -10.56 -8.27
C GLY A 111 40.09 -11.37 -9.53
N VAL A 112 39.58 -10.92 -10.69
CA VAL A 112 39.84 -11.56 -11.99
C VAL A 112 41.32 -11.50 -12.36
N ILE A 113 41.99 -10.35 -12.14
CA ILE A 113 43.45 -10.23 -12.33
C ILE A 113 44.20 -11.22 -11.44
N GLY A 114 43.77 -11.35 -10.17
CA GLY A 114 44.32 -12.28 -9.21
C GLY A 114 44.21 -13.74 -9.66
N ILE A 115 43.00 -14.17 -10.03
CA ILE A 115 42.74 -15.53 -10.53
C ILE A 115 43.54 -15.77 -11.81
N SER A 116 43.55 -14.83 -12.76
CA SER A 116 44.31 -14.96 -14.01
C SER A 116 45.82 -15.16 -13.78
N ARG A 117 46.38 -14.57 -12.72
CA ARG A 117 47.78 -14.77 -12.34
C ARG A 117 48.01 -16.13 -11.70
N VAL A 118 47.11 -16.55 -10.81
CA VAL A 118 47.22 -17.82 -10.08
C VAL A 118 47.03 -19.01 -11.02
N SER A 119 46.09 -18.96 -11.96
CA SER A 119 45.83 -20.04 -12.93
C SER A 119 46.96 -20.27 -13.93
N ARG A 120 48.00 -19.42 -13.96
CA ARG A 120 49.23 -19.66 -14.75
C ARG A 120 50.22 -20.57 -14.03
N LEU A 121 50.04 -20.83 -12.74
CA LEU A 121 50.89 -21.76 -11.99
C LEU A 121 50.51 -23.22 -12.35
N PRO A 122 51.48 -24.09 -12.65
CA PRO A 122 51.20 -25.48 -12.99
C PRO A 122 50.59 -26.21 -11.78
N GLY A 123 49.43 -26.85 -11.98
CA GLY A 123 48.73 -27.66 -10.98
C GLY A 123 47.52 -27.01 -10.29
N VAL A 124 47.15 -25.77 -10.62
CA VAL A 124 46.01 -25.07 -10.01
C VAL A 124 44.94 -24.72 -11.05
N HIS A 125 43.80 -25.43 -11.01
CA HIS A 125 42.62 -25.17 -11.86
C HIS A 125 41.55 -24.45 -11.03
N LEU A 126 41.72 -23.15 -10.79
CA LEU A 126 40.66 -22.30 -10.24
C LEU A 126 39.87 -21.71 -11.41
N ASP A 127 38.75 -22.35 -11.75
CA ASP A 127 37.88 -21.89 -12.84
C ASP A 127 36.86 -20.87 -12.34
N LEU A 128 36.87 -19.69 -12.97
CA LEU A 128 35.92 -18.62 -12.69
C LEU A 128 34.46 -19.07 -12.97
N LYS A 129 34.30 -20.02 -13.90
CA LYS A 129 33.01 -20.58 -14.31
C LYS A 129 32.32 -21.29 -13.15
N ASP A 130 33.05 -22.12 -12.42
CA ASP A 130 32.49 -22.90 -11.32
C ASP A 130 32.06 -22.01 -10.15
N PHE A 131 32.75 -20.88 -9.96
CA PHE A 131 32.39 -19.88 -8.96
C PHE A 131 31.17 -19.04 -9.36
N LEU A 132 31.07 -18.63 -10.64
CA LEU A 132 29.98 -17.77 -11.13
C LEU A 132 28.65 -18.53 -11.26
N PHE A 133 28.69 -19.74 -11.79
CA PHE A 133 27.49 -20.54 -12.06
C PHE A 133 27.14 -21.49 -10.91
N GLY A 134 28.09 -21.78 -10.02
CA GLY A 134 27.93 -22.74 -8.94
C GLY A 134 27.81 -24.18 -9.46
N ASN A 135 28.01 -25.16 -8.56
CA ASN A 135 27.76 -26.56 -8.86
C ASN A 135 26.85 -27.19 -7.81
N VAL A 136 25.55 -26.92 -7.94
CA VAL A 136 24.51 -27.46 -7.04
C VAL A 136 24.50 -28.98 -6.99
N LEU A 137 24.86 -29.63 -8.09
CA LEU A 137 24.85 -31.09 -8.22
C LEU A 137 26.06 -31.73 -7.52
N GLY A 138 27.15 -30.98 -7.35
CA GLY A 138 28.43 -31.44 -6.78
C GLY A 138 28.70 -30.98 -5.35
N VAL A 139 27.67 -30.64 -4.58
CA VAL A 139 27.85 -30.12 -3.21
C VAL A 139 28.48 -31.18 -2.29
N ASN A 140 29.64 -30.86 -1.73
CA ASN A 140 30.33 -31.69 -0.76
C ASN A 140 29.65 -31.63 0.62
N ASN A 141 29.89 -32.65 1.45
CA ASN A 141 29.36 -32.69 2.80
C ASN A 141 29.86 -31.52 3.65
N GLU A 142 31.13 -31.13 3.49
CA GLU A 142 31.72 -30.00 4.22
C GLU A 142 31.00 -28.68 3.89
N ASP A 143 30.78 -28.40 2.60
CA ASP A 143 30.07 -27.19 2.14
C ASP A 143 28.61 -27.19 2.61
N LEU A 144 27.97 -28.36 2.66
CA LEU A 144 26.62 -28.51 3.18
C LEU A 144 26.55 -28.18 4.69
N TYR A 145 27.46 -28.71 5.50
CA TYR A 145 27.51 -28.43 6.93
C TYR A 145 27.87 -26.97 7.21
N LEU A 146 28.78 -26.38 6.44
CA LEU A 146 29.10 -24.96 6.52
C LEU A 146 27.90 -24.09 6.18
N THR A 147 27.18 -24.40 5.09
CA THR A 147 25.94 -23.70 4.72
C THR A 147 24.86 -23.87 5.78
N LEU A 148 24.78 -25.03 6.45
CA LEU A 148 23.87 -25.28 7.57
C LEU A 148 24.18 -24.43 8.78
N ALA A 149 25.44 -24.44 9.21
CA ALA A 149 25.89 -23.63 10.34
C ALA A 149 25.61 -22.14 10.10
N ILE A 150 25.88 -21.65 8.90
CA ILE A 150 25.68 -20.23 8.56
C ILE A 150 24.20 -19.89 8.42
N THR A 151 23.40 -20.76 7.79
CA THR A 151 21.95 -20.55 7.69
C THR A 151 21.33 -20.46 9.08
N LEU A 152 21.68 -21.37 9.99
CA LEU A 152 21.22 -21.34 11.37
C LEU A 152 21.70 -20.06 12.08
N TYR A 153 22.98 -19.74 11.96
CA TYR A 153 23.55 -18.53 12.55
C TYR A 153 22.84 -17.25 12.08
N VAL A 154 22.61 -17.10 10.78
CA VAL A 154 21.92 -15.94 10.20
C VAL A 154 20.47 -15.88 10.65
N LEU A 155 19.72 -16.99 10.57
CA LEU A 155 18.31 -16.99 10.97
C LEU A 155 18.13 -16.72 12.47
N ILE A 156 18.93 -17.35 13.33
CA ILE A 156 18.92 -17.10 14.78
C ILE A 156 19.28 -15.64 15.05
N SER A 157 20.32 -15.11 14.40
CA SER A 157 20.72 -13.71 14.51
C SER A 157 19.59 -12.76 14.13
N LEU A 158 18.87 -13.02 13.03
CA LEU A 158 17.74 -12.19 12.60
C LEU A 158 16.57 -12.24 13.60
N VAL A 159 16.32 -13.38 14.23
CA VAL A 159 15.28 -13.53 15.26
C VAL A 159 15.67 -12.80 16.55
N VAL A 160 16.89 -13.01 17.05
CA VAL A 160 17.40 -12.38 18.28
C VAL A 160 17.48 -10.86 18.14
N PHE A 161 18.03 -10.37 17.03
CA PHE A 161 18.18 -8.93 16.77
C PHE A 161 16.98 -8.31 16.03
N TYR A 162 15.85 -9.02 15.93
CA TYR A 162 14.66 -8.60 15.18
C TYR A 162 14.21 -7.17 15.56
N ARG A 163 14.12 -6.86 16.86
CA ARG A 163 13.67 -5.56 17.35
C ARG A 163 14.57 -4.41 16.88
N TYR A 164 15.89 -4.62 16.94
CA TYR A 164 16.87 -3.62 16.51
C TYR A 164 16.89 -3.43 14.99
N LEU A 165 16.84 -4.53 14.24
CA LEU A 165 16.76 -4.51 12.78
C LEU A 165 15.47 -3.84 12.30
N PHE A 166 14.33 -4.12 12.96
CA PHE A 166 13.05 -3.47 12.67
C PHE A 166 13.12 -1.95 12.92
N ALA A 167 13.51 -1.52 14.12
CA ALA A 167 13.55 -0.11 14.49
C ALA A 167 14.46 0.69 13.55
N THR A 168 15.66 0.19 13.27
CA THR A 168 16.63 0.87 12.40
C THR A 168 16.23 0.88 10.92
N THR A 169 15.38 -0.05 10.47
CA THR A 169 14.90 -0.11 9.08
C THR A 169 13.76 0.86 8.82
N PHE A 170 12.78 0.95 9.73
CA PHE A 170 11.58 1.79 9.52
C PHE A 170 11.72 3.21 10.08
N GLN A 171 12.42 3.38 11.21
CA GLN A 171 12.49 4.65 11.92
C GLN A 171 13.92 4.89 12.46
N PRO A 172 14.92 5.15 11.59
CA PRO A 172 16.30 5.32 12.02
C PRO A 172 16.50 6.49 12.99
N VAL A 173 15.72 7.57 12.86
CA VAL A 173 15.79 8.74 13.76
C VAL A 173 15.34 8.38 15.17
N ILE A 174 14.21 7.67 15.31
CA ILE A 174 13.68 7.23 16.60
C ILE A 174 14.58 6.16 17.22
N ALA A 175 15.17 5.28 16.41
CA ALA A 175 16.16 4.33 16.91
C ALA A 175 17.38 5.03 17.54
N GLN A 176 17.85 6.13 16.94
CA GLN A 176 18.97 6.92 17.49
C GLN A 176 18.62 7.58 18.82
N THR A 177 17.41 8.13 18.96
CA THR A 177 16.98 8.75 20.22
C THR A 177 16.76 7.73 21.34
N MET A 178 16.45 6.48 20.99
CA MET A 178 16.38 5.35 21.92
C MET A 178 17.77 4.79 22.32
N GLY A 179 18.87 5.41 21.88
CA GLY A 179 20.24 4.95 22.16
C GLY A 179 20.72 3.78 21.30
N ILE A 180 19.96 3.38 20.26
CA ILE A 180 20.38 2.31 19.34
C ILE A 180 21.34 2.90 18.31
N SER A 181 22.57 2.37 18.27
CA SER A 181 23.56 2.76 17.27
C SER A 181 23.18 2.23 15.87
N VAL A 182 22.52 3.05 15.05
CA VAL A 182 22.11 2.69 13.67
C VAL A 182 23.29 2.22 12.83
N LYS A 183 24.48 2.83 13.02
CA LYS A 183 25.71 2.44 12.32
C LYS A 183 26.10 0.99 12.61
N ALA A 184 26.07 0.57 13.88
CA ALA A 184 26.46 -0.79 14.25
C ALA A 184 25.48 -1.82 13.68
N ILE A 185 24.17 -1.56 13.75
CA ILE A 185 23.16 -2.46 13.19
C ILE A 185 23.24 -2.53 11.66
N HIS A 186 23.61 -1.43 11.00
CA HIS A 186 23.88 -1.44 9.56
C HIS A 186 25.06 -2.36 9.22
N TYR A 187 26.22 -2.19 9.86
CA TYR A 187 27.37 -3.06 9.61
C TYR A 187 27.13 -4.51 10.03
N TYR A 188 26.35 -4.74 11.08
CA TYR A 188 25.93 -6.09 11.46
C TYR A 188 25.06 -6.76 10.39
N LEU A 189 24.10 -6.04 9.82
CA LEU A 189 23.31 -6.57 8.69
C LEU A 189 24.19 -6.84 7.46
N MET A 190 25.17 -5.97 7.18
CA MET A 190 26.15 -6.17 6.10
C MET A 190 27.03 -7.40 6.34
N LEU A 191 27.42 -7.67 7.59
CA LEU A 191 28.14 -8.87 7.98
C LEU A 191 27.30 -10.12 7.77
N LEU A 192 26.04 -10.12 8.21
CA LEU A 192 25.12 -11.24 7.98
C LEU A 192 24.89 -11.49 6.48
N LEU A 193 24.73 -10.41 5.70
CA LEU A 193 24.62 -10.51 4.25
C LEU A 193 25.87 -11.11 3.62
N SER A 194 27.07 -10.67 4.05
CA SER A 194 28.32 -11.23 3.56
C SER A 194 28.45 -12.72 3.88
N PHE A 195 28.11 -13.15 5.10
CA PHE A 195 28.10 -14.58 5.44
C PHE A 195 27.12 -15.37 4.58
N ALA A 196 25.89 -14.87 4.43
CA ALA A 196 24.86 -15.51 3.63
C ALA A 196 25.28 -15.64 2.16
N VAL A 197 25.82 -14.57 1.57
CA VAL A 197 26.29 -14.56 0.17
C VAL A 197 27.44 -15.54 -0.02
N VAL A 198 28.49 -15.48 0.80
CA VAL A 198 29.66 -16.36 0.65
C VAL A 198 29.29 -17.84 0.78
N ALA A 199 28.50 -18.21 1.79
CA ALA A 199 28.07 -19.59 2.01
C ALA A 199 27.22 -20.13 0.84
N SER A 200 26.33 -19.29 0.32
CA SER A 200 25.41 -19.68 -0.74
C SER A 200 26.09 -19.70 -2.11
N LEU A 201 27.11 -18.87 -2.31
CA LEU A 201 27.84 -18.78 -3.57
C LEU A 201 28.60 -20.08 -3.84
N GLN A 202 29.31 -20.62 -2.85
CA GLN A 202 30.05 -21.89 -3.01
C GLN A 202 29.14 -23.07 -3.38
N THR A 203 27.93 -23.11 -2.82
CA THR A 203 26.99 -24.23 -3.04
C THR A 203 26.15 -24.07 -4.28
N VAL A 204 25.65 -22.86 -4.57
CA VAL A 204 24.63 -22.66 -5.60
C VAL A 204 24.98 -21.62 -6.67
N GLY A 205 25.98 -20.78 -6.43
CA GLY A 205 26.46 -19.79 -7.40
C GLY A 205 25.73 -18.45 -7.34
N VAL A 206 26.36 -17.44 -7.94
CA VAL A 206 26.01 -16.02 -7.78
C VAL A 206 24.59 -15.71 -8.25
N ILE A 207 24.20 -16.23 -9.42
CA ILE A 207 22.91 -15.92 -10.06
C ILE A 207 21.75 -16.29 -9.13
N LEU A 208 21.79 -17.48 -8.51
CA LEU A 208 20.71 -17.88 -7.62
C LEU A 208 20.67 -17.03 -6.36
N VAL A 209 21.84 -16.73 -5.77
CA VAL A 209 21.91 -15.96 -4.53
C VAL A 209 21.21 -14.61 -4.70
N VAL A 210 21.52 -13.91 -5.79
CA VAL A 210 20.90 -12.62 -6.10
C VAL A 210 19.40 -12.77 -6.33
N ALA A 211 18.98 -13.76 -7.11
CA ALA A 211 17.57 -14.02 -7.37
C ALA A 211 16.79 -14.33 -6.08
N MET A 212 17.33 -15.16 -5.20
CA MET A 212 16.69 -15.57 -3.94
C MET A 212 16.74 -14.49 -2.87
N LEU A 213 17.69 -13.56 -2.93
CA LEU A 213 17.76 -12.41 -2.03
C LEU A 213 16.68 -11.36 -2.39
N ILE A 214 16.39 -11.16 -3.68
CA ILE A 214 15.54 -10.06 -4.13
C ILE A 214 14.10 -10.54 -4.38
N THR A 215 13.92 -11.60 -5.17
CA THR A 215 12.62 -11.96 -5.74
C THR A 215 11.62 -12.48 -4.69
N PRO A 216 11.97 -13.42 -3.80
CA PRO A 216 11.08 -13.87 -2.72
C PRO A 216 10.69 -12.75 -1.75
N ALA A 217 11.65 -11.88 -1.41
CA ALA A 217 11.42 -10.72 -0.56
C ALA A 217 10.45 -9.71 -1.21
N ALA A 218 10.67 -9.37 -2.49
CA ALA A 218 9.79 -8.50 -3.25
C ALA A 218 8.38 -9.09 -3.38
N THR A 219 8.27 -10.40 -3.61
CA THR A 219 7.01 -11.15 -3.68
C THR A 219 6.25 -11.05 -2.37
N ALA A 220 6.92 -11.28 -1.24
CA ALA A 220 6.32 -11.21 0.09
C ALA A 220 5.84 -9.79 0.46
N LEU A 221 6.57 -8.76 0.04
CA LEU A 221 6.22 -7.35 0.25
C LEU A 221 5.00 -6.88 -0.58
N LEU A 222 4.65 -7.61 -1.65
CA LEU A 222 3.41 -7.39 -2.39
C LEU A 222 2.20 -8.03 -1.70
N LEU A 223 2.40 -9.15 -1.01
CA LEU A 223 1.34 -9.96 -0.39
C LEU A 223 0.96 -9.50 1.02
N SER A 224 1.89 -8.93 1.79
CA SER A 224 1.65 -8.56 3.19
C SER A 224 2.24 -7.20 3.58
N LYS A 225 1.60 -6.53 4.55
CA LYS A 225 2.06 -5.27 5.16
C LYS A 225 2.76 -5.44 6.51
N ARG A 226 2.68 -6.64 7.13
CA ARG A 226 3.25 -6.91 8.46
C ARG A 226 4.59 -7.62 8.32
N LEU A 227 5.68 -7.04 8.83
CA LEU A 227 7.03 -7.59 8.65
C LEU A 227 7.15 -9.07 9.06
N PRO A 228 6.65 -9.54 10.22
CA PRO A 228 6.76 -10.97 10.56
C PRO A 228 6.13 -11.90 9.52
N LYS A 229 4.99 -11.48 8.96
CA LYS A 229 4.32 -12.22 7.87
C LYS A 229 5.13 -12.14 6.57
N VAL A 230 5.75 -11.00 6.28
CA VAL A 230 6.64 -10.84 5.11
C VAL A 230 7.83 -11.80 5.21
N LEU A 231 8.49 -11.89 6.37
CA LEU A 231 9.63 -12.80 6.58
C LEU A 231 9.23 -14.27 6.35
N LEU A 232 8.08 -14.69 6.90
CA LEU A 232 7.59 -16.06 6.73
C LEU A 232 7.21 -16.35 5.28
N ILE A 233 6.50 -15.43 4.61
CA ILE A 233 6.12 -15.61 3.20
C ILE A 233 7.38 -15.63 2.32
N ALA A 234 8.38 -14.77 2.56
CA ALA A 234 9.61 -14.74 1.79
C ALA A 234 10.41 -16.04 1.94
N ALA A 235 10.51 -16.57 3.17
CA ALA A 235 11.12 -17.86 3.42
C ALA A 235 10.41 -18.99 2.67
N LEU A 236 9.08 -19.01 2.72
CA LEU A 236 8.25 -20.04 2.08
C LEU A 236 8.31 -19.96 0.56
N VAL A 237 8.27 -18.76 -0.01
CA VAL A 237 8.43 -18.54 -1.46
C VAL A 237 9.84 -18.96 -1.90
N GLY A 238 10.89 -18.57 -1.16
CA GLY A 238 12.27 -18.98 -1.46
C GLY A 238 12.46 -20.49 -1.40
N PHE A 239 11.92 -21.15 -0.38
CA PHE A 239 11.90 -22.61 -0.25
C PHE A 239 11.19 -23.27 -1.43
N LEU A 240 9.94 -22.86 -1.73
CA LEU A 240 9.18 -23.44 -2.82
C LEU A 240 9.85 -23.22 -4.18
N SER A 241 10.45 -22.05 -4.41
CA SER A 241 11.17 -21.77 -5.65
C SER A 241 12.43 -22.63 -5.79
N ALA A 242 13.16 -22.90 -4.70
CA ALA A 242 14.30 -23.82 -4.71
C ALA A 242 13.86 -25.25 -5.03
N VAL A 243 12.82 -25.77 -4.34
CA VAL A 243 12.31 -27.13 -4.55
C VAL A 243 11.76 -27.32 -5.96
N ILE A 244 10.82 -26.47 -6.38
CA ILE A 244 10.17 -26.57 -7.69
C ILE A 244 11.19 -26.29 -8.81
N GLY A 245 12.09 -25.34 -8.60
CA GLY A 245 13.16 -25.02 -9.54
C GLY A 245 14.15 -26.15 -9.74
N LEU A 246 14.55 -26.86 -8.68
CA LEU A 246 15.44 -28.02 -8.79
C LEU A 246 14.76 -29.17 -9.54
N VAL A 247 13.50 -29.45 -9.21
CA VAL A 247 12.73 -30.49 -9.91
C VAL A 247 12.56 -30.14 -11.38
N ALA A 248 12.25 -28.89 -11.70
CA ALA A 248 12.16 -28.41 -13.08
C ALA A 248 13.51 -28.51 -13.81
N ALA A 249 14.62 -28.22 -13.13
CA ALA A 249 15.97 -28.33 -13.69
C ALA A 249 16.30 -29.78 -14.09
N ILE A 250 15.95 -30.75 -13.24
CA ILE A 250 16.16 -32.19 -13.50
C ILE A 250 15.30 -32.64 -14.70
N VAL A 251 14.02 -32.26 -14.73
CA VAL A 251 13.09 -32.68 -15.80
C VAL A 251 13.45 -32.06 -17.15
N LEU A 252 13.93 -30.82 -17.16
CA LEU A 252 14.28 -30.08 -18.38
C LEU A 252 15.76 -30.22 -18.76
N GLU A 253 16.56 -30.96 -17.99
CA GLU A 253 18.02 -31.12 -18.17
C GLU A 253 18.75 -29.76 -18.26
N THR A 254 18.34 -28.80 -17.42
CA THR A 254 18.90 -27.44 -17.38
C THR A 254 19.69 -27.18 -16.11
N ALA A 255 20.50 -26.11 -16.10
CA ALA A 255 21.25 -25.69 -14.93
C ALA A 255 20.31 -25.32 -13.75
N PRO A 256 20.50 -25.88 -12.53
CA PRO A 256 19.61 -25.65 -11.40
C PRO A 256 19.44 -24.19 -10.97
N GLY A 257 20.52 -23.41 -10.93
CA GLY A 257 20.48 -22.01 -10.49
C GLY A 257 19.55 -21.13 -11.34
N PRO A 258 19.76 -21.04 -12.67
CA PRO A 258 18.86 -20.31 -13.57
C PRO A 258 17.41 -20.80 -13.52
N ALA A 259 17.18 -22.12 -13.46
CA ALA A 259 15.83 -22.69 -13.39
C ALA A 259 15.07 -22.22 -12.14
N MET A 260 15.71 -22.26 -10.98
CA MET A 260 15.14 -21.74 -9.72
C MET A 260 14.87 -20.24 -9.77
N ALA A 261 15.74 -19.45 -10.40
CA ALA A 261 15.54 -18.00 -10.57
C ALA A 261 14.30 -17.68 -11.44
N VAL A 262 14.08 -18.45 -12.51
CA VAL A 262 12.88 -18.32 -13.35
C VAL A 262 11.62 -18.66 -12.56
N VAL A 263 11.62 -19.75 -11.78
CA VAL A 263 10.49 -20.12 -10.92
C VAL A 263 10.18 -19.03 -9.89
N ALA A 264 11.19 -18.47 -9.24
CA ALA A 264 11.00 -17.34 -8.31
C ALA A 264 10.37 -16.14 -9.02
N THR A 265 10.81 -15.84 -10.25
CA THR A 265 10.26 -14.74 -11.06
C THR A 265 8.80 -14.98 -11.46
N ILE A 266 8.43 -16.22 -11.75
CA ILE A 266 7.03 -16.60 -12.01
C ILE A 266 6.17 -16.34 -10.77
N PHE A 267 6.62 -16.73 -9.57
CA PHE A 267 5.90 -16.43 -8.33
C PHE A 267 5.76 -14.92 -8.08
N TYR A 268 6.81 -14.15 -8.36
CA TYR A 268 6.72 -12.69 -8.31
C TYR A 268 5.69 -12.14 -9.30
N MET A 269 5.69 -12.61 -10.54
CA MET A 269 4.73 -12.16 -11.56
C MET A 269 3.28 -12.50 -11.17
N MET A 270 3.05 -13.71 -10.65
CA MET A 270 1.74 -14.10 -10.11
C MET A 270 1.32 -13.19 -8.95
N ALA A 271 2.21 -12.93 -7.99
CA ALA A 271 1.90 -12.02 -6.89
C ALA A 271 1.65 -10.59 -7.38
N ALA A 272 2.39 -10.10 -8.37
CA ALA A 272 2.22 -8.77 -8.95
C ALA A 272 0.86 -8.61 -9.66
N LEU A 273 0.34 -9.67 -10.27
CA LEU A 273 -0.99 -9.68 -10.91
C LEU A 273 -2.13 -9.78 -9.89
N PHE A 274 -2.00 -10.68 -8.92
CA PHE A 274 -3.08 -11.06 -7.99
C PHE A 274 -3.02 -10.42 -6.59
N ALA A 275 -2.02 -9.59 -6.27
CA ALA A 275 -1.93 -9.00 -4.94
C ALA A 275 -3.17 -8.15 -4.58
N PRO A 276 -3.84 -8.37 -3.44
CA PRO A 276 -5.14 -7.76 -3.12
C PRO A 276 -5.10 -6.25 -2.85
N GLY A 277 -3.92 -5.67 -2.63
CA GLY A 277 -3.74 -4.24 -2.36
C GLY A 277 -2.99 -3.44 -3.43
N LYS A 278 -2.16 -4.10 -4.24
CA LYS A 278 -1.28 -3.46 -5.24
C LYS A 278 -1.37 -4.13 -6.62
N GLY A 279 -2.10 -5.23 -6.74
CA GLY A 279 -2.20 -6.01 -7.96
C GLY A 279 -2.91 -5.25 -9.07
N LEU A 280 -2.41 -5.38 -10.29
CA LEU A 280 -2.94 -4.69 -11.46
C LEU A 280 -4.42 -5.05 -11.70
N VAL A 281 -4.76 -6.34 -11.55
CA VAL A 281 -6.11 -6.86 -11.78
C VAL A 281 -7.11 -6.28 -10.78
N PHE A 282 -6.81 -6.36 -9.48
CA PHE A 282 -7.70 -5.84 -8.43
C PHE A 282 -7.85 -4.31 -8.50
N ARG A 283 -6.80 -3.58 -8.91
CA ARG A 283 -6.89 -2.14 -9.14
C ARG A 283 -7.86 -1.82 -10.29
N GLN A 284 -7.82 -2.60 -11.36
CA GLN A 284 -8.68 -2.42 -12.52
C GLN A 284 -10.13 -2.80 -12.21
N LEU A 285 -10.35 -3.91 -11.48
CA LEU A 285 -11.68 -4.32 -11.01
C LEU A 285 -12.31 -3.27 -10.09
N ARG A 286 -11.57 -2.76 -9.09
CA ARG A 286 -12.07 -1.67 -8.22
C ARG A 286 -12.38 -0.40 -8.99
N LYS A 287 -11.56 -0.05 -10.00
CA LYS A 287 -11.84 1.09 -10.89
C LYS A 287 -13.14 0.87 -11.67
N LEU A 288 -13.37 -0.33 -12.19
CA LEU A 288 -14.58 -0.67 -12.93
C LEU A 288 -15.82 -0.67 -12.03
N GLU A 289 -15.72 -1.18 -10.80
CA GLU A 289 -16.80 -1.13 -9.81
C GLU A 289 -17.14 0.31 -9.42
N LEU A 290 -16.13 1.14 -9.14
CA LEU A 290 -16.32 2.56 -8.85
C LEU A 290 -17.00 3.28 -10.03
N GLN A 291 -16.53 3.08 -11.26
CA GLN A 291 -17.17 3.63 -12.46
C GLN A 291 -18.60 3.13 -12.70
N ARG A 292 -18.92 1.89 -12.29
CA ARG A 292 -20.29 1.37 -12.34
C ARG A 292 -21.18 2.00 -11.28
N ARG A 293 -20.63 2.35 -10.11
CA ARG A 293 -21.33 3.03 -9.03
C ARG A 293 -21.62 4.48 -9.40
N ILE A 294 -20.60 5.22 -9.83
CA ILE A 294 -20.70 6.62 -10.28
C ILE A 294 -21.80 6.75 -11.35
N ARG A 295 -21.73 5.96 -12.43
CA ARG A 295 -22.74 5.98 -13.49
C ARG A 295 -24.18 5.76 -13.00
N LEU A 296 -24.37 4.92 -11.99
CA LEU A 296 -25.69 4.65 -11.43
C LEU A 296 -26.18 5.85 -10.59
N GLU A 297 -25.27 6.46 -9.82
CA GLU A 297 -25.53 7.66 -9.03
C GLU A 297 -25.80 8.88 -9.93
N ASP A 298 -25.07 9.05 -11.03
CA ASP A 298 -25.34 10.10 -12.03
C ASP A 298 -26.68 9.89 -12.74
N THR A 299 -27.00 8.64 -13.11
CA THR A 299 -28.31 8.32 -13.68
C THR A 299 -29.44 8.67 -12.70
N LEU A 300 -29.22 8.44 -11.40
CA LEU A 300 -30.19 8.78 -10.36
C LEU A 300 -30.33 10.30 -10.18
N LYS A 301 -29.21 11.05 -10.12
CA LYS A 301 -29.21 12.52 -10.06
C LYS A 301 -29.95 13.11 -11.26
N GLN A 302 -29.63 12.65 -12.47
CA GLN A 302 -30.25 13.16 -13.69
C GLN A 302 -31.74 12.82 -13.77
N ALA A 303 -32.13 11.61 -13.35
CA ALA A 303 -33.55 11.24 -13.25
C ALA A 303 -34.32 12.14 -12.29
N PHE A 304 -33.70 12.53 -11.16
CA PHE A 304 -34.31 13.43 -10.19
C PHE A 304 -34.52 14.84 -10.77
N HIS A 305 -33.53 15.41 -11.45
CA HIS A 305 -33.66 16.71 -12.11
C HIS A 305 -34.73 16.72 -13.21
N LEU A 306 -34.71 15.72 -14.09
CA LEU A 306 -35.70 15.61 -15.18
C LEU A 306 -37.12 15.32 -14.67
N GLN A 307 -37.26 14.62 -13.55
CA GLN A 307 -38.56 14.39 -12.90
C GLN A 307 -39.13 15.70 -12.33
N ALA A 308 -38.29 16.55 -11.75
CA ALA A 308 -38.72 17.87 -11.26
C ALA A 308 -39.20 18.80 -12.38
N GLU A 309 -38.61 18.67 -13.58
CA GLU A 309 -39.02 19.42 -14.78
C GLU A 309 -40.19 18.77 -15.54
N GLY A 310 -40.66 17.58 -15.14
CA GLY A 310 -41.70 16.83 -15.85
C GLY A 310 -41.26 16.27 -17.22
N LYS A 311 -39.96 16.23 -17.51
CA LYS A 311 -39.39 15.79 -18.79
C LYS A 311 -38.78 14.38 -18.76
N LEU A 312 -38.98 13.64 -17.68
CA LEU A 312 -38.32 12.35 -17.46
C LEU A 312 -38.74 11.30 -18.51
N THR A 313 -37.85 11.05 -19.46
CA THR A 313 -37.97 10.01 -20.50
C THR A 313 -36.63 9.30 -20.71
N GLU A 314 -36.63 8.06 -21.18
CA GLU A 314 -35.39 7.31 -21.46
C GLU A 314 -34.51 8.03 -22.49
N LYS A 315 -35.12 8.71 -23.48
CA LYS A 315 -34.42 9.55 -24.45
C LYS A 315 -33.74 10.76 -23.79
N SER A 316 -34.47 11.50 -22.96
CA SER A 316 -33.90 12.66 -22.25
C SER A 316 -32.78 12.28 -21.29
N LEU A 317 -32.84 11.08 -20.67
CA LEU A 317 -31.75 10.55 -19.84
C LEU A 317 -30.52 10.21 -20.68
N ALA A 318 -30.72 9.55 -21.83
CA ALA A 318 -29.62 9.21 -22.74
C ALA A 318 -28.92 10.45 -23.28
N GLU A 319 -29.67 11.46 -23.70
CA GLU A 319 -29.15 12.72 -24.23
C GLU A 319 -28.36 13.52 -23.19
N ASN A 320 -28.90 13.72 -21.99
CA ASN A 320 -28.23 14.51 -20.96
C ASN A 320 -27.01 13.82 -20.35
N LEU A 321 -27.01 12.48 -20.26
CA LEU A 321 -25.86 11.71 -19.74
C LEU A 321 -24.82 11.38 -20.83
N GLY A 322 -25.12 11.64 -22.11
CA GLY A 322 -24.30 11.19 -23.23
C GLY A 322 -24.16 9.66 -23.34
N PHE A 323 -25.15 8.92 -22.82
CA PHE A 323 -25.13 7.45 -22.79
C PHE A 323 -25.91 6.85 -23.96
N SER A 324 -25.54 5.64 -24.39
CA SER A 324 -26.37 4.88 -25.33
C SER A 324 -27.65 4.39 -24.65
N GLN A 325 -28.75 4.28 -25.40
CA GLN A 325 -30.05 3.82 -24.87
C GLN A 325 -29.93 2.48 -24.12
N LYS A 326 -29.18 1.52 -24.67
CA LYS A 326 -28.92 0.22 -24.03
C LYS A 326 -28.25 0.35 -22.64
N LEU A 327 -27.41 1.36 -22.44
CA LEU A 327 -26.78 1.60 -21.15
C LEU A 327 -27.77 2.22 -20.16
N VAL A 328 -28.59 3.18 -20.61
CA VAL A 328 -29.66 3.77 -19.78
C VAL A 328 -30.64 2.69 -19.33
N ASP A 329 -31.11 1.82 -20.23
CA ASP A 329 -32.02 0.72 -19.89
C ASP A 329 -31.43 -0.18 -18.79
N ARG A 330 -30.14 -0.53 -18.91
CA ARG A 330 -29.43 -1.31 -17.89
C ARG A 330 -29.35 -0.59 -16.55
N GLN A 331 -29.11 0.73 -16.55
CA GLN A 331 -29.06 1.51 -15.31
C GLN A 331 -30.45 1.64 -14.69
N VAL A 332 -31.48 1.91 -15.48
CA VAL A 332 -32.88 1.98 -15.05
C VAL A 332 -33.32 0.65 -14.43
N GLN A 333 -33.02 -0.49 -15.06
CA GLN A 333 -33.31 -1.80 -14.47
C GLN A 333 -32.57 -2.02 -13.15
N LYS A 334 -31.32 -1.56 -13.05
CA LYS A 334 -30.52 -1.67 -11.82
C LYS A 334 -31.01 -0.73 -10.71
N LEU A 335 -31.55 0.43 -11.06
CA LEU A 335 -32.23 1.34 -10.12
C LEU A 335 -33.54 0.71 -9.62
N ARG A 336 -34.30 0.05 -10.50
CA ARG A 336 -35.50 -0.73 -10.14
C ARG A 336 -35.17 -1.88 -9.19
N SER A 337 -34.13 -2.66 -9.46
CA SER A 337 -33.73 -3.77 -8.58
C SER A 337 -33.24 -3.31 -7.20
N LYS A 338 -32.74 -2.08 -7.10
CA LYS A 338 -32.41 -1.42 -5.83
C LYS A 338 -33.61 -0.74 -5.14
N GLY A 339 -34.80 -0.76 -5.74
CA GLY A 339 -36.00 -0.10 -5.20
C GLY A 339 -35.96 1.43 -5.27
N LEU A 340 -35.07 2.01 -6.09
CA LEU A 340 -34.92 3.47 -6.26
C LEU A 340 -35.83 4.03 -7.36
N MET A 341 -36.31 3.18 -8.27
CA MET A 341 -37.24 3.55 -9.33
C MET A 341 -38.42 2.58 -9.37
N LYS A 342 -39.62 3.07 -9.68
CA LYS A 342 -40.83 2.25 -9.80
C LYS A 342 -40.68 1.22 -10.94
N THR A 343 -41.33 0.08 -10.78
CA THR A 343 -41.48 -0.93 -11.83
C THR A 343 -42.53 -0.49 -12.85
N GLY A 344 -42.20 -0.58 -14.15
CA GLY A 344 -43.12 -0.23 -15.25
C GLY A 344 -43.18 1.25 -15.61
N GLU A 345 -43.01 2.16 -14.64
CA GLU A 345 -42.99 3.61 -14.86
C GLU A 345 -41.56 4.17 -14.73
N LEU A 346 -41.24 5.23 -15.48
CA LEU A 346 -40.01 6.00 -15.29
C LEU A 346 -40.25 7.06 -14.21
N GLN A 347 -40.37 6.63 -12.96
CA GLN A 347 -40.54 7.51 -11.80
C GLN A 347 -39.73 7.01 -10.62
N LEU A 348 -39.06 7.93 -9.92
CA LEU A 348 -38.34 7.61 -8.69
C LEU A 348 -39.30 7.21 -7.56
N THR A 349 -38.89 6.24 -6.75
CA THR A 349 -39.60 5.90 -5.50
C THR A 349 -39.31 6.97 -4.43
N LYS A 350 -40.01 6.93 -3.29
CA LYS A 350 -39.68 7.79 -2.15
C LYS A 350 -38.21 7.63 -1.73
N SER A 351 -37.74 6.39 -1.65
CA SER A 351 -36.33 6.04 -1.37
C SER A 351 -35.38 6.57 -2.45
N GLY A 352 -35.75 6.47 -3.74
CA GLY A 352 -34.97 7.03 -4.85
C GLY A 352 -34.83 8.56 -4.79
N ASN A 353 -35.92 9.25 -4.48
CA ASN A 353 -35.91 10.70 -4.29
C ASN A 353 -35.05 11.12 -3.09
N ASP A 354 -35.12 10.37 -1.99
CA ASP A 354 -34.31 10.65 -0.80
C ASP A 354 -32.81 10.48 -1.10
N GLU A 355 -32.43 9.39 -1.77
CA GLU A 355 -31.04 9.13 -2.13
C GLU A 355 -30.52 10.11 -3.19
N ALA A 356 -31.34 10.49 -4.17
CA ALA A 356 -30.98 11.51 -5.16
C ALA A 356 -30.75 12.88 -4.48
N ARG A 357 -31.61 13.28 -3.54
CA ARG A 357 -31.43 14.52 -2.76
C ARG A 357 -30.14 14.49 -1.95
N ARG A 358 -29.79 13.34 -1.35
CA ARG A 358 -28.52 13.16 -0.63
C ARG A 358 -27.32 13.40 -1.54
N LEU A 359 -27.32 12.82 -2.73
CA LEU A 359 -26.26 12.99 -3.72
C LEU A 359 -26.14 14.44 -4.21
N VAL A 360 -27.27 15.09 -4.53
CA VAL A 360 -27.29 16.50 -4.96
C VAL A 360 -26.81 17.43 -3.84
N ARG A 361 -27.21 17.19 -2.58
CA ARG A 361 -26.70 17.93 -1.42
C ARG A 361 -25.18 17.74 -1.28
N ALA A 362 -24.70 16.51 -1.41
CA ALA A 362 -23.27 16.20 -1.32
C ALA A 362 -22.45 16.97 -2.36
N HIS A 363 -22.91 16.96 -3.61
CA HIS A 363 -22.30 17.71 -4.72
C HIS A 363 -22.21 19.21 -4.39
N ARG A 364 -23.34 19.84 -4.07
CA ARG A 364 -23.41 21.29 -3.83
C ARG A 364 -22.62 21.77 -2.63
N LEU A 365 -22.66 21.04 -1.52
CA LEU A 365 -21.86 21.37 -0.33
C LEU A 365 -20.37 21.28 -0.64
N TRP A 366 -19.97 20.28 -1.42
CA TRP A 366 -18.57 20.11 -1.77
C TRP A 366 -18.08 21.16 -2.77
N GLU A 367 -18.90 21.56 -3.75
CA GLU A 367 -18.63 22.72 -4.61
C GLU A 367 -18.47 24.00 -3.80
N THR A 368 -19.37 24.23 -2.83
CA THR A 368 -19.32 25.40 -1.94
C THR A 368 -18.04 25.39 -1.08
N TYR A 369 -17.63 24.22 -0.60
CA TYR A 369 -16.38 24.05 0.16
C TYR A 369 -15.16 24.36 -0.70
N LEU A 370 -15.10 23.82 -1.92
CA LEU A 370 -14.01 24.05 -2.86
C LEU A 370 -13.92 25.52 -3.30
N ALA A 371 -15.06 26.19 -3.49
CA ALA A 371 -15.09 27.62 -3.79
C ALA A 371 -14.60 28.47 -2.61
N ASN A 372 -15.15 28.26 -1.41
CA ASN A 372 -14.93 29.16 -0.27
C ASN A 372 -13.63 28.92 0.48
N GLN A 373 -13.21 27.65 0.63
CA GLN A 373 -12.04 27.29 1.44
C GLN A 373 -10.79 27.04 0.60
N VAL A 374 -10.96 26.53 -0.63
CA VAL A 374 -9.83 26.19 -1.52
C VAL A 374 -9.58 27.29 -2.56
N GLY A 375 -10.58 28.14 -2.86
CA GLY A 375 -10.44 29.27 -3.78
C GLY A 375 -10.36 28.86 -5.26
N LEU A 376 -10.94 27.72 -5.62
CA LEU A 376 -10.97 27.24 -7.01
C LEU A 376 -11.93 28.06 -7.87
N SER A 377 -11.66 28.17 -9.18
CA SER A 377 -12.56 28.84 -10.13
C SER A 377 -13.74 27.94 -10.52
N ALA A 378 -14.85 28.53 -10.99
CA ALA A 378 -16.07 27.81 -11.41
C ALA A 378 -15.82 26.60 -12.34
N GLU A 379 -14.87 26.73 -13.28
CA GLU A 379 -14.50 25.63 -14.19
C GLU A 379 -13.72 24.51 -13.51
N GLN A 380 -12.88 24.84 -12.52
CA GLN A 380 -12.10 23.85 -11.75
C GLN A 380 -12.94 23.15 -10.68
N ILE A 381 -13.97 23.83 -10.17
CA ILE A 381 -14.84 23.33 -9.11
C ILE A 381 -15.61 22.09 -9.58
N HIS A 382 -16.17 22.11 -10.79
CA HIS A 382 -17.05 21.03 -11.26
C HIS A 382 -16.33 19.68 -11.43
N ASP A 383 -15.20 19.67 -12.15
CA ASP A 383 -14.38 18.46 -12.38
C ASP A 383 -13.83 17.86 -11.08
N HIS A 384 -13.51 18.73 -10.12
CA HIS A 384 -13.02 18.29 -8.81
C HIS A 384 -14.15 17.84 -7.89
N ALA A 385 -15.32 18.47 -7.96
CA ALA A 385 -16.45 18.12 -7.11
C ALA A 385 -17.02 16.74 -7.46
N GLU A 386 -17.24 16.48 -8.74
CA GLU A 386 -17.77 15.20 -9.26
C GLU A 386 -16.91 14.01 -8.83
N LYS A 387 -15.59 14.19 -8.75
CA LYS A 387 -14.65 13.12 -8.40
C LYS A 387 -14.79 12.63 -6.95
N TYR A 388 -15.17 13.52 -6.03
CA TYR A 388 -15.11 13.24 -4.59
C TYR A 388 -16.47 13.12 -3.93
N GLU A 389 -17.55 13.68 -4.50
CA GLU A 389 -18.88 13.63 -3.89
C GLU A 389 -19.35 12.21 -3.55
N HIS A 390 -19.02 11.23 -4.39
CA HIS A 390 -19.41 9.82 -4.23
C HIS A 390 -18.64 9.09 -3.12
N LEU A 391 -17.58 9.72 -2.60
CA LEU A 391 -16.70 9.19 -1.57
C LEU A 391 -16.99 9.79 -0.18
N LEU A 392 -17.80 10.85 -0.10
CA LEU A 392 -18.12 11.52 1.15
C LEU A 392 -19.22 10.76 1.90
N SER A 393 -18.95 10.36 3.14
CA SER A 393 -19.98 9.84 4.06
C SER A 393 -20.87 10.98 4.56
N GLU A 394 -22.05 10.66 5.09
CA GLU A 394 -22.93 11.69 5.66
C GLU A 394 -22.25 12.46 6.80
N ASP A 395 -21.48 11.80 7.65
CA ASP A 395 -20.75 12.45 8.75
C ASP A 395 -19.77 13.51 8.23
N VAL A 396 -19.06 13.22 7.12
CA VAL A 396 -18.12 14.17 6.51
C VAL A 396 -18.89 15.32 5.88
N LEU A 397 -20.02 15.04 5.22
CA LEU A 397 -20.87 16.08 4.63
C LEU A 397 -21.43 17.02 5.69
N ASP A 398 -21.82 16.49 6.85
CA ASP A 398 -22.34 17.31 7.94
C ASP A 398 -21.26 18.20 8.57
N GLU A 399 -20.02 17.72 8.67
CA GLU A 399 -18.89 18.55 9.12
C GLU A 399 -18.54 19.62 8.08
N VAL A 400 -18.62 19.31 6.78
CA VAL A 400 -18.46 20.30 5.70
C VAL A 400 -19.56 21.36 5.76
N ASP A 401 -20.82 20.96 5.89
CA ASP A 401 -21.97 21.84 6.02
C ASP A 401 -21.83 22.78 7.24
N ARG A 402 -21.40 22.22 8.37
CA ARG A 402 -21.08 22.96 9.60
C ARG A 402 -19.95 23.96 9.39
N THR A 403 -18.88 23.58 8.72
CA THR A 403 -17.71 24.44 8.44
C THR A 403 -18.09 25.60 7.53
N LEU A 404 -19.00 25.37 6.58
CA LEU A 404 -19.52 26.38 5.66
C LEU A 404 -20.60 27.28 6.30
N GLY A 405 -21.09 26.93 7.49
CA GLY A 405 -22.11 27.72 8.19
C GLY A 405 -23.53 27.52 7.66
N TYR A 406 -23.85 26.34 7.13
CA TYR A 406 -25.16 25.98 6.59
C TYR A 406 -25.61 26.84 5.40
N PRO A 407 -24.87 26.83 4.29
CA PRO A 407 -25.23 27.55 3.08
C PRO A 407 -26.56 27.03 2.52
N SER A 408 -27.45 27.94 2.14
CA SER A 408 -28.73 27.61 1.50
C SER A 408 -28.62 27.53 -0.03
N ILE A 409 -27.53 28.03 -0.61
CA ILE A 409 -27.32 28.17 -2.05
C ILE A 409 -25.86 27.79 -2.36
N ASP A 410 -25.65 27.10 -3.49
CA ASP A 410 -24.32 26.82 -4.02
C ASP A 410 -23.68 28.05 -4.72
N PRO A 411 -22.40 28.01 -5.12
CA PRO A 411 -21.73 29.13 -5.79
C PRO A 411 -22.38 29.54 -7.13
N HIS A 412 -23.25 28.70 -7.69
CA HIS A 412 -23.92 28.90 -8.97
C HIS A 412 -25.37 29.41 -8.82
N GLY A 413 -25.85 29.61 -7.60
CA GLY A 413 -27.20 30.13 -7.34
C GLY A 413 -28.28 29.05 -7.16
N SER A 414 -27.93 27.76 -7.16
CA SER A 414 -28.91 26.68 -6.97
C SER A 414 -29.13 26.37 -5.48
N PRO A 415 -30.36 26.03 -5.06
CA PRO A 415 -30.68 25.80 -3.65
C PRO A 415 -30.10 24.49 -3.13
N ILE A 416 -29.39 24.48 -1.99
CA ILE A 416 -28.86 23.24 -1.40
C ILE A 416 -30.00 22.46 -0.73
N PRO A 417 -30.27 21.19 -1.11
CA PRO A 417 -31.34 20.41 -0.48
C PRO A 417 -31.11 20.28 1.03
N ALA A 418 -32.14 20.55 1.82
CA ALA A 418 -32.09 20.38 3.27
C ALA A 418 -31.90 18.90 3.66
N ARG A 419 -31.19 18.66 4.77
CA ARG A 419 -31.06 17.31 5.34
C ARG A 419 -32.44 16.80 5.76
N LYS A 420 -32.72 15.55 5.42
CA LYS A 420 -33.97 14.86 5.75
C LYS A 420 -34.18 14.85 7.27
N GLY A 421 -35.35 15.30 7.73
CA GLY A 421 -35.72 15.33 9.15
C GLY A 421 -35.45 16.66 9.87
N LEU A 422 -34.84 17.66 9.22
CA LEU A 422 -34.74 19.01 9.77
C LEU A 422 -35.89 19.91 9.28
N PRO A 423 -36.52 20.70 10.16
CA PRO A 423 -37.66 21.55 9.81
C PRO A 423 -37.35 22.70 8.84
N GLU A 424 -38.42 23.17 8.20
CA GLU A 424 -38.44 24.01 6.99
C GLU A 424 -37.91 25.46 7.14
N PHE A 425 -37.74 26.01 8.35
CA PHE A 425 -37.35 27.42 8.54
C PHE A 425 -36.66 27.68 9.90
N SER A 426 -35.89 28.77 9.97
CA SER A 426 -35.12 29.15 11.16
C SER A 426 -35.85 30.12 12.09
N LEU A 427 -35.48 30.14 13.37
CA LEU A 427 -36.03 31.08 14.37
C LEU A 427 -35.86 32.55 13.97
N LEU A 428 -34.78 32.88 13.24
CA LEU A 428 -34.55 34.22 12.70
C LEU A 428 -35.63 34.65 11.68
N GLN A 429 -36.25 33.72 10.95
CA GLN A 429 -37.24 34.01 9.91
C GLN A 429 -38.64 34.30 10.46
N LEU A 430 -38.87 34.08 11.77
CA LEU A 430 -40.17 34.36 12.39
C LEU A 430 -40.38 35.86 12.60
N GLU A 431 -41.53 36.41 12.20
CA GLU A 431 -41.87 37.81 12.46
C GLU A 431 -42.16 38.05 13.97
N PRO A 432 -41.83 39.23 14.52
CA PRO A 432 -42.23 39.59 15.88
C PRO A 432 -43.74 39.43 16.08
N GLY A 433 -44.15 38.80 17.18
CA GLY A 433 -45.54 38.49 17.49
C GLY A 433 -46.07 37.17 16.91
N LYS A 434 -45.34 36.48 16.02
CA LYS A 434 -45.70 35.14 15.55
C LYS A 434 -45.15 34.04 16.45
N GLN A 435 -45.76 32.86 16.38
CA GLN A 435 -45.37 31.65 17.12
C GLN A 435 -44.87 30.55 16.16
N GLY A 436 -43.83 29.82 16.58
CA GLY A 436 -43.36 28.59 15.95
C GLY A 436 -43.15 27.49 17.00
N ILE A 437 -42.96 26.25 16.60
CA ILE A 437 -42.65 25.15 17.53
C ILE A 437 -41.16 24.83 17.42
N ILE A 438 -40.42 24.78 18.54
CA ILE A 438 -39.02 24.34 18.51
C ILE A 438 -38.98 22.87 18.12
N ALA A 439 -38.31 22.56 17.02
CA ALA A 439 -38.28 21.20 16.53
C ALA A 439 -37.54 20.23 17.44
N GLU A 440 -37.97 18.98 17.43
CA GLU A 440 -37.33 17.90 18.19
C GLU A 440 -35.91 17.61 17.68
N GLN A 441 -35.74 17.61 16.36
CA GLN A 441 -34.43 17.44 15.73
C GLN A 441 -33.90 18.81 15.28
N GLN A 442 -32.79 19.21 15.90
CA GLN A 442 -32.05 20.43 15.57
C GLN A 442 -30.88 20.08 14.64
N VAL A 443 -30.37 21.08 13.93
CA VAL A 443 -29.30 20.93 12.91
C VAL A 443 -28.01 20.30 13.48
N SER A 444 -27.80 20.39 14.80
CA SER A 444 -26.69 19.76 15.53
C SER A 444 -27.09 19.47 16.98
N GLU A 445 -26.58 18.39 17.56
CA GLU A 445 -26.70 18.12 19.01
C GLU A 445 -26.16 19.27 19.86
N LEU A 446 -25.15 20.00 19.38
CA LEU A 446 -24.61 21.18 20.06
C LEU A 446 -25.65 22.31 20.17
N ILE A 447 -26.49 22.47 19.14
CA ILE A 447 -27.57 23.47 19.12
C ILE A 447 -28.68 23.03 20.09
N ALA A 448 -29.07 21.76 20.06
CA ALA A 448 -30.02 21.19 21.01
C ALA A 448 -29.56 21.39 22.47
N SER A 449 -28.28 21.14 22.75
CA SER A 449 -27.68 21.38 24.07
C SER A 449 -27.67 22.86 24.47
N ARG A 450 -27.31 23.77 23.55
CA ARG A 450 -27.36 25.22 23.82
C ARG A 450 -28.77 25.74 24.07
N LEU A 451 -29.76 25.26 23.30
CA LEU A 451 -31.17 25.57 23.53
C LEU A 451 -31.61 25.11 24.91
N TRP A 452 -31.22 23.89 25.31
CA TRP A 452 -31.52 23.36 26.63
C TRP A 452 -30.89 24.20 27.76
N HIS A 453 -29.64 24.65 27.58
CA HIS A 453 -28.98 25.57 28.51
C HIS A 453 -29.65 26.95 28.61
N LEU A 454 -30.26 27.41 27.51
CA LEU A 454 -31.04 28.64 27.48
C LEU A 454 -32.46 28.45 28.02
N GLY A 455 -32.83 27.25 28.47
CA GLY A 455 -34.16 26.94 29.00
C GLY A 455 -35.22 26.73 27.92
N LEU A 456 -34.80 26.59 26.65
CA LEU A 456 -35.69 26.36 25.53
C LEU A 456 -35.88 24.85 25.28
N ALA A 457 -37.11 24.38 25.46
CA ALA A 457 -37.48 22.98 25.33
C ALA A 457 -37.91 22.62 23.89
N PRO A 458 -37.52 21.42 23.38
CA PRO A 458 -38.03 20.89 22.12
C PRO A 458 -39.54 20.62 22.20
N LYS A 459 -40.21 20.57 21.04
CA LYS A 459 -41.66 20.42 20.85
C LYS A 459 -42.53 21.47 21.54
N SER A 460 -41.93 22.56 22.00
CA SER A 460 -42.63 23.59 22.74
C SER A 460 -42.81 24.85 21.88
N PRO A 461 -43.97 25.54 21.96
CA PRO A 461 -44.20 26.76 21.20
C PRO A 461 -43.28 27.87 21.70
N VAL A 462 -42.77 28.68 20.78
CA VAL A 462 -41.91 29.83 21.04
C VAL A 462 -42.45 31.03 20.25
N SER A 463 -42.58 32.18 20.90
CA SER A 463 -42.96 33.45 20.25
C SER A 463 -41.80 34.43 20.23
N VAL A 464 -41.60 35.13 19.13
CA VAL A 464 -40.60 36.21 19.05
C VAL A 464 -41.21 37.51 19.59
N ILE A 465 -40.61 38.11 20.61
CA ILE A 465 -41.06 39.37 21.21
C ILE A 465 -40.41 40.55 20.47
N SER A 466 -39.09 40.55 20.36
CA SER A 466 -38.32 41.64 19.77
C SER A 466 -37.09 41.08 19.04
N LYS A 467 -36.62 41.79 18.01
CA LYS A 467 -35.39 41.48 17.29
C LYS A 467 -34.42 42.65 17.45
N GLY A 468 -33.33 42.42 18.17
CA GLY A 468 -32.17 43.32 18.20
C GLY A 468 -31.14 42.94 17.14
N GLU A 469 -30.09 43.75 17.00
CA GLU A 469 -28.99 43.48 16.05
C GLU A 469 -28.10 42.31 16.48
N GLU A 470 -27.93 42.08 17.79
CA GLU A 470 -27.07 41.00 18.33
C GLU A 470 -27.87 39.84 18.96
N GLU A 471 -29.08 40.10 19.46
CA GLU A 471 -29.90 39.11 20.18
C GLU A 471 -31.38 39.20 19.79
N ILE A 472 -32.08 38.05 19.83
CA ILE A 472 -33.52 37.93 19.66
C ILE A 472 -34.14 37.55 21.00
N GLU A 473 -35.15 38.30 21.42
CA GLU A 473 -35.92 37.96 22.61
C GLU A 473 -37.08 37.04 22.22
N VAL A 474 -37.08 35.85 22.81
CA VAL A 474 -38.10 34.84 22.58
C VAL A 474 -38.80 34.48 23.89
N GLN A 475 -40.10 34.21 23.80
CA GLN A 475 -40.90 33.78 24.94
C GLN A 475 -41.30 32.33 24.78
N GLN A 476 -41.05 31.54 25.82
CA GLN A 476 -41.53 30.16 25.92
C GLN A 476 -41.96 29.89 27.36
N ASN A 477 -43.15 29.30 27.54
CA ASN A 477 -43.72 28.97 28.85
C ASN A 477 -43.71 30.14 29.87
N GLY A 478 -43.92 31.37 29.38
CA GLY A 478 -43.94 32.57 30.22
C GLY A 478 -42.56 33.14 30.58
N GLN A 479 -41.46 32.50 30.18
CA GLN A 479 -40.10 33.01 30.37
C GLN A 479 -39.59 33.69 29.11
N THR A 480 -38.95 34.85 29.27
CA THR A 480 -38.26 35.57 28.19
C THR A 480 -36.80 35.18 28.19
N VAL A 481 -36.34 34.65 27.05
CA VAL A 481 -34.98 34.16 26.83
C VAL A 481 -34.35 34.97 25.71
N LYS A 482 -33.10 35.38 25.91
CA LYS A 482 -32.29 36.07 24.90
C LYS A 482 -31.48 35.04 24.12
N VAL A 483 -31.71 34.96 22.82
CA VAL A 483 -31.03 34.03 21.91
C VAL A 483 -30.13 34.85 20.98
N PRO A 484 -28.80 34.63 21.00
CA PRO A 484 -27.89 35.30 20.06
C PRO A 484 -28.32 35.10 18.61
N VAL A 485 -28.21 36.12 17.76
CA VAL A 485 -28.65 36.07 16.35
C VAL A 485 -27.97 34.93 15.58
N GLU A 486 -26.68 34.65 15.86
CA GLU A 486 -25.96 33.52 15.27
C GLU A 486 -26.58 32.17 15.63
N LEU A 487 -27.08 32.02 16.87
CA LEU A 487 -27.76 30.82 17.31
C LEU A 487 -29.17 30.77 16.72
N ALA A 488 -29.92 31.87 16.74
CA ALA A 488 -31.28 31.95 16.19
C ALA A 488 -31.36 31.68 14.69
N ARG A 489 -30.31 32.00 13.91
CA ARG A 489 -30.21 31.59 12.50
C ARG A 489 -30.17 30.07 12.32
N ARG A 490 -29.67 29.34 13.33
CA ARG A 490 -29.39 27.90 13.30
C ARG A 490 -30.41 27.05 14.06
N VAL A 491 -31.34 27.68 14.78
CA VAL A 491 -32.45 26.99 15.47
C VAL A 491 -33.56 26.68 14.47
N SER A 492 -33.89 25.40 14.33
CA SER A 492 -34.95 24.93 13.44
C SER A 492 -36.31 24.93 14.14
N LEU A 493 -37.33 25.41 13.42
CA LEU A 493 -38.71 25.49 13.89
C LEU A 493 -39.67 24.72 12.99
N GLU A 494 -40.67 24.07 13.59
CA GLU A 494 -41.83 23.51 12.92
C GLU A 494 -42.94 24.56 12.82
N LYS A 495 -43.68 24.57 11.69
CA LYS A 495 -44.86 25.45 11.54
C LYS A 495 -45.93 24.99 12.51
N LYS A 496 -46.56 25.95 13.17
CA LYS A 496 -47.83 25.74 13.86
C LYS A 496 -48.91 25.85 12.77
N ASP A 497 -49.61 24.76 12.47
CA ASP A 497 -50.78 24.76 11.58
C ASP A 497 -51.85 25.77 12.05
#